data_AF-A0A5S3UU56-F1
#
_entry.id   AF-A0A5S3UU56-F1
#
_cell.length_a   1.000
_cell.length_b   1.000
_cell.length_c   1.000
_cell.angle_alpha   90.00
_cell.angle_beta   90.00
_cell.angle_gamma   90.00
#
_symmetry.space_group_name_H-M   'P 1'
#
loop_
_entity.id
_entity.type
_entity.pdbx_description
1 polymer ?
#
loop_
_entity_poly.entity_id
_entity_poly.type
_entity_poly.pdbx_seq_one_letter_code
_entity_poly.pdbx_strand_id
1 'polypeptide(L)'
;MRLVASAMAVTAVNIAAVLVCAAIFSLPLIATASLIVMMLISSVVITLWVDKKQEKGAYLQSFVSALHHQDTIDLTFRFDEKDKSLPKACLAINASMAMMEHIIGEVYASSSRLTPMADSLRDTYASMTQKATIQHAHGEDLATAINHMLTVSRELDDSLEKIYSSVENATQAVKKTRVDTDKSQQSLMTLASNIQATSEQIAILKTDSDAISSVIDVINAIADQTNLLALNAAIEAARAGEQGRGFAVVADEVRSLAARTSQSTQEVRNMVNKIQAGTDSAHALMLTALEETDKTVSLSEASTKEVDQIERAMIDINAMSHSIHDQVSQQKTVSDEAQSSIESMVELNSDALSASKIQAVSSSDLINLAACIHEKLSMFTAERPHPDMSHRTDTSRYNSNVDTNAVSNKPHSPQAEEHSKLGDIELF
;
A
#
# COMPACT_ATOMS: atom_id res chain seq x y z
N MET A 1 45.81 -79.67 29.78
CA MET A 1 47.18 -80.24 29.82
C MET A 1 47.81 -80.25 31.22
N ARG A 2 47.92 -79.13 31.95
CA ARG A 2 48.46 -79.13 33.34
C ARG A 2 47.66 -80.01 34.32
N LEU A 3 46.33 -80.01 34.23
CA LEU A 3 45.44 -80.84 35.08
C LEU A 3 45.58 -82.35 34.83
N VAL A 4 45.71 -82.74 33.56
CA VAL A 4 45.91 -84.15 33.17
C VAL A 4 47.29 -84.64 33.62
N ALA A 5 48.33 -83.83 33.42
CA ALA A 5 49.68 -84.13 33.91
C ALA A 5 49.75 -84.24 35.44
N SER A 6 49.05 -83.37 36.17
CA SER A 6 48.97 -83.47 37.64
C SER A 6 48.19 -84.70 38.09
N ALA A 7 47.11 -85.09 37.41
CA ALA A 7 46.34 -86.28 37.74
C ALA A 7 47.15 -87.57 37.51
N MET A 8 47.91 -87.64 36.40
CA MET A 8 48.81 -88.77 36.13
C MET A 8 49.98 -88.82 37.13
N ALA A 9 50.54 -87.68 37.51
CA ALA A 9 51.61 -87.64 38.52
C ALA A 9 51.11 -88.09 39.91
N VAL A 10 49.94 -87.62 40.35
CA VAL A 10 49.33 -88.02 41.64
C VAL A 10 49.01 -89.52 41.66
N THR A 11 48.51 -90.07 40.55
CA THR A 11 48.23 -91.51 40.46
C THR A 11 49.50 -92.35 40.46
N ALA A 12 50.58 -91.90 39.80
CA ALA A 12 51.88 -92.57 39.87
C ALA A 12 52.47 -92.57 41.30
N VAL A 13 52.40 -91.45 42.01
CA VAL A 13 52.85 -91.34 43.42
C VAL A 13 52.01 -92.25 44.33
N ASN A 14 50.69 -92.28 44.14
CA ASN A 14 49.81 -93.13 44.94
C ASN A 14 50.06 -94.62 44.68
N ILE A 15 50.32 -95.04 43.43
CA ILE A 15 50.70 -96.42 43.11
C ILE A 15 52.02 -96.80 43.77
N ALA A 16 53.02 -95.91 43.74
CA ALA A 16 54.30 -96.13 44.41
C ALA A 16 54.12 -96.26 45.94
N ALA A 17 53.28 -95.42 46.56
CA ALA A 17 52.96 -95.50 47.98
C ALA A 17 52.25 -96.82 48.34
N VAL A 18 51.31 -97.29 47.51
CA VAL A 18 50.64 -98.58 47.70
C VAL A 18 51.63 -99.74 47.62
N LEU A 19 52.59 -99.70 46.68
CA LEU A 19 53.64 -100.72 46.56
C LEU A 19 54.59 -100.73 47.77
N VAL A 20 54.95 -99.56 48.30
CA VAL A 20 55.77 -99.45 49.52
C VAL A 20 55.01 -99.97 50.74
N CYS A 21 53.74 -99.59 50.91
CA CYS A 21 52.89 -100.12 51.99
C CYS A 21 52.70 -101.64 51.88
N ALA A 22 52.56 -102.18 50.67
CA ALA A 22 52.50 -103.62 50.43
C ALA A 22 53.76 -104.35 50.91
N ALA A 23 54.93 -103.78 50.65
CA ALA A 23 56.22 -104.33 51.07
C ALA A 23 56.43 -104.28 52.59
N ILE A 24 55.95 -103.22 53.26
CA ILE A 24 56.13 -103.02 54.71
C ILE A 24 55.13 -103.85 55.54
N PHE A 25 53.86 -103.92 55.12
CA PHE A 25 52.77 -104.54 55.91
C PHE A 25 52.39 -105.96 55.47
N SER A 26 53.14 -106.59 54.55
CA SER A 26 52.88 -107.96 54.05
C SER A 26 51.44 -108.18 53.56
N LEU A 27 50.91 -107.20 52.81
CA LEU A 27 49.56 -107.28 52.25
C LEU A 27 49.44 -108.38 51.18
N PRO A 28 48.32 -109.12 51.10
CA PRO A 28 48.13 -110.16 50.11
C PRO A 28 48.11 -109.57 48.69
N LEU A 29 48.78 -110.25 47.74
CA LEU A 29 48.98 -109.83 46.35
C LEU A 29 47.67 -109.43 45.64
N ILE A 30 46.56 -110.07 46.00
CA ILE A 30 45.24 -109.82 45.41
C ILE A 30 44.68 -108.45 45.84
N ALA A 31 44.92 -108.03 47.09
CA ALA A 31 44.44 -106.75 47.60
C ALA A 31 45.23 -105.55 47.04
N THR A 32 46.52 -105.74 46.75
CA THR A 32 47.36 -104.70 46.15
C THR A 32 47.03 -104.51 44.66
N ALA A 33 46.78 -105.61 43.94
CA ALA A 33 46.37 -105.56 42.54
C ALA A 33 45.01 -104.86 42.35
N SER A 34 44.01 -105.14 43.21
CA SER A 34 42.68 -104.51 43.09
C SER A 34 42.71 -103.00 43.33
N LEU A 35 43.53 -102.53 44.27
CA LEU A 35 43.72 -101.11 44.58
C LEU A 35 44.36 -100.34 43.43
N ILE A 36 45.37 -100.93 42.79
CA ILE A 36 46.03 -100.34 41.60
C ILE A 36 45.05 -100.24 40.43
N VAL A 37 44.25 -101.28 40.18
CA VAL A 37 43.24 -101.27 39.10
C VAL A 37 42.17 -100.20 39.35
N MET A 38 41.66 -100.07 40.57
CA MET A 38 40.70 -99.01 40.93
C MET A 38 41.29 -97.60 40.72
N MET A 39 42.56 -97.38 41.07
CA MET A 39 43.23 -96.10 40.84
C MET A 39 43.43 -95.79 39.36
N LEU A 40 43.77 -96.80 38.53
CA LEU A 40 43.88 -96.63 37.09
C LEU A 40 42.53 -96.30 36.45
N ILE A 41 41.45 -96.99 36.84
CA ILE A 41 40.09 -96.70 36.36
C ILE A 41 39.66 -95.29 36.76
N SER A 42 39.89 -94.88 38.01
CA SER A 42 39.60 -93.52 38.49
C SER A 42 40.38 -92.47 37.70
N SER A 43 41.66 -92.71 37.42
CA SER A 43 42.50 -91.83 36.60
C SER A 43 41.96 -91.67 35.17
N VAL A 44 41.56 -92.78 34.53
CA VAL A 44 40.96 -92.76 33.18
C VAL A 44 39.61 -92.04 33.19
N VAL A 45 38.76 -92.27 34.19
CA VAL A 45 37.48 -91.57 34.30
C VAL A 45 37.69 -90.07 34.50
N ILE A 46 38.61 -89.66 35.38
CA ILE A 46 38.91 -88.24 35.64
C ILE A 46 39.50 -87.57 34.39
N THR A 47 40.41 -88.22 33.68
CA THR A 47 40.99 -87.67 32.44
C THR A 47 39.95 -87.52 31.34
N LEU A 48 39.09 -88.53 31.11
CA LEU A 48 37.98 -88.43 30.16
C LEU A 48 36.94 -87.38 30.57
N TRP A 49 36.68 -87.22 31.88
CA TRP A 49 35.77 -86.18 32.39
C TRP A 49 36.36 -84.77 32.20
N VAL A 50 37.66 -84.62 32.44
CA VAL A 50 38.39 -83.36 32.26
C VAL A 50 38.47 -83.00 30.78
N ASP A 51 38.82 -83.93 29.90
CA ASP A 51 38.93 -83.69 28.46
C ASP A 51 37.58 -83.27 27.86
N LYS A 52 36.48 -83.98 28.21
CA LYS A 52 35.11 -83.62 27.79
C LYS A 52 34.64 -82.26 28.33
N LYS A 53 35.22 -81.79 29.44
CA LYS A 53 34.93 -80.46 30.02
C LYS A 53 35.87 -79.38 29.46
N GLN A 54 37.07 -79.77 29.03
CA GLN A 54 38.08 -78.89 28.42
C GLN A 54 37.72 -78.57 26.96
N GLU A 55 37.07 -79.49 26.25
CA GLU A 55 36.48 -79.27 24.91
C GLU A 55 35.44 -78.14 24.94
N LYS A 56 34.64 -78.04 26.01
CA LYS A 56 33.71 -76.90 26.23
C LYS A 56 34.42 -75.57 26.54
N GLY A 57 35.62 -75.62 27.11
CA GLY A 57 36.46 -74.44 27.34
C GLY A 57 37.12 -73.90 26.07
N ALA A 58 37.33 -74.76 25.06
CA ALA A 58 37.92 -74.38 23.78
C ALA A 58 37.02 -73.40 23.00
N TYR A 59 35.70 -73.58 23.03
CA TYR A 59 34.75 -72.65 22.39
C TYR A 59 34.75 -71.25 23.03
N LEU A 60 34.98 -71.18 24.34
CA LEU A 60 35.04 -69.90 25.05
C LEU A 60 36.38 -69.20 24.78
N GLN A 61 37.46 -69.97 24.65
CA GLN A 61 38.76 -69.46 24.24
C GLN A 61 38.76 -68.98 22.78
N SER A 62 38.08 -69.70 21.87
CA SER A 62 37.93 -69.29 20.46
C SER A 62 37.09 -68.02 20.33
N PHE A 63 36.04 -67.88 21.15
CA PHE A 63 35.25 -66.65 21.23
C PHE A 63 36.08 -65.46 21.68
N VAL A 64 36.84 -65.60 22.77
CA VAL A 64 37.68 -64.51 23.29
C VAL A 64 38.77 -64.12 22.28
N SER A 65 39.37 -65.08 21.57
CA SER A 65 40.37 -64.78 20.53
C SER A 65 39.76 -64.14 19.29
N ALA A 66 38.52 -64.47 18.94
CA ALA A 66 37.82 -63.86 17.81
C ALA A 66 37.33 -62.45 18.15
N LEU A 67 36.87 -62.22 19.38
CA LEU A 67 36.39 -60.92 19.84
C LEU A 67 37.50 -59.88 20.02
N HIS A 68 38.75 -60.33 20.22
CA HIS A 68 39.90 -59.47 20.53
C HIS A 68 41.00 -59.58 19.46
N HIS A 69 40.67 -59.20 18.22
CA HIS A 69 41.63 -59.08 17.13
C HIS A 69 42.03 -57.60 16.96
N GLN A 70 43.24 -57.24 17.40
CA GLN A 70 43.90 -55.94 17.18
C GLN A 70 42.98 -54.71 17.30
N ASP A 71 42.73 -54.26 18.54
CA ASP A 71 42.04 -53.02 18.92
C ASP A 71 40.60 -52.84 18.40
N THR A 72 40.02 -53.82 17.72
CA THR A 72 38.64 -53.80 17.23
C THR A 72 37.84 -55.00 17.75
N ILE A 73 36.54 -54.78 17.94
CA ILE A 73 35.59 -55.82 18.37
C ILE A 73 34.94 -56.39 17.12
N ASP A 74 35.28 -57.64 16.76
CA ASP A 74 34.66 -58.32 15.63
C ASP A 74 33.31 -58.92 16.02
N LEU A 75 32.24 -58.32 15.50
CA LEU A 75 30.86 -58.75 15.70
C LEU A 75 30.36 -59.67 14.59
N THR A 76 31.16 -59.96 13.57
CA THR A 76 30.81 -60.87 12.47
C THR A 76 31.07 -62.34 12.81
N PHE A 77 31.85 -62.61 13.87
CA PHE A 77 32.15 -63.97 14.31
C PHE A 77 30.87 -64.73 14.69
N ARG A 78 30.67 -65.93 14.11
CA ARG A 78 29.58 -66.83 14.46
C ARG A 78 30.13 -68.22 14.73
N PHE A 79 29.61 -68.88 15.76
CA PHE A 79 29.86 -70.31 15.97
C PHE A 79 29.12 -71.14 14.91
N ASP A 80 29.72 -72.23 14.44
CA ASP A 80 29.09 -73.15 13.48
C ASP A 80 27.92 -73.90 14.15
N GLU A 81 26.71 -73.57 13.72
CA GLU A 81 25.47 -74.17 14.23
C GLU A 81 25.30 -75.64 13.83
N LYS A 82 26.13 -76.15 12.91
CA LYS A 82 26.11 -77.57 12.49
C LYS A 82 26.87 -78.49 13.44
N ASP A 83 27.65 -77.94 14.37
CA ASP A 83 28.38 -78.72 15.36
C ASP A 83 27.45 -79.25 16.46
N LYS A 84 27.22 -80.57 16.47
CA LYS A 84 26.35 -81.26 17.44
C LYS A 84 26.87 -81.19 18.88
N SER A 85 28.13 -80.84 19.09
CA SER A 85 28.75 -80.72 20.41
C SER A 85 28.69 -79.31 20.99
N LEU A 86 28.14 -78.35 20.24
CA LEU A 86 28.05 -76.94 20.61
C LEU A 86 27.19 -76.73 21.87
N PRO A 87 27.71 -76.06 22.91
CA PRO A 87 26.91 -75.67 24.07
C PRO A 87 25.78 -74.70 23.70
N LYS A 88 24.60 -74.83 24.32
CA LYS A 88 23.48 -73.87 24.17
C LYS A 88 23.88 -72.41 24.44
N ALA A 89 24.89 -72.19 25.29
CA ALA A 89 25.44 -70.86 25.56
C ALA A 89 26.05 -70.20 24.31
N CYS A 90 26.68 -70.97 23.41
CA CYS A 90 27.26 -70.45 22.17
C CYS A 90 26.17 -70.00 21.17
N LEU A 91 25.03 -70.70 21.12
CA LEU A 91 23.87 -70.27 20.33
C LEU A 91 23.26 -68.96 20.87
N ALA A 92 23.16 -68.81 22.20
CA ALA A 92 22.73 -67.55 22.82
C ALA A 92 23.70 -66.39 22.58
N ILE A 93 25.00 -66.69 22.46
CA ILE A 93 26.04 -65.73 22.06
C ILE A 93 25.86 -65.32 20.59
N ASN A 94 25.64 -66.25 19.66
CA ASN A 94 25.32 -65.92 18.25
C ASN A 94 24.11 -64.97 18.16
N ALA A 95 23.03 -65.26 18.89
CA ALA A 95 21.84 -64.41 18.92
C ALA A 95 22.13 -63.01 19.50
N SER A 96 22.91 -62.92 20.58
CA SER A 96 23.35 -61.64 21.16
C SER A 96 24.23 -60.83 20.20
N MET A 97 25.14 -61.49 19.47
CA MET A 97 25.99 -60.84 18.48
C MET A 97 25.20 -60.33 17.29
N ALA A 98 24.23 -61.11 16.80
CA ALA A 98 23.32 -60.67 15.74
C ALA A 98 22.48 -59.45 16.16
N MET A 99 22.00 -59.42 17.41
CA MET A 99 21.29 -58.27 17.96
C MET A 99 22.19 -57.04 18.09
N MET A 100 23.44 -57.22 18.54
CA MET A 100 24.41 -56.13 18.67
C MET A 100 24.82 -55.56 17.30
N GLU A 101 25.05 -56.45 16.32
CA GLU A 101 25.30 -56.08 14.93
C GLU A 101 24.13 -55.28 14.34
N HIS A 102 22.88 -55.71 14.58
CA HIS A 102 21.69 -54.98 14.13
C HIS A 102 21.61 -53.58 14.75
N ILE A 103 21.76 -53.46 16.08
CA ILE A 103 21.74 -52.16 16.77
C ILE A 103 22.86 -51.25 16.27
N ILE A 104 24.08 -51.76 16.10
CA ILE A 104 25.21 -50.98 15.57
C ILE A 104 24.94 -50.53 14.13
N GLY A 105 24.33 -51.39 13.31
CA GLY A 105 23.87 -51.04 11.97
C GLY A 105 22.84 -49.91 11.98
N GLU A 106 21.85 -49.95 12.88
CA GLU A 106 20.84 -48.88 13.03
C GLU A 106 21.45 -47.57 13.53
N VAL A 107 22.39 -47.62 14.48
CA VAL A 107 23.11 -46.43 14.97
C VAL A 107 24.00 -45.86 13.87
N TYR A 108 24.66 -46.70 13.08
CA TYR A 108 25.46 -46.27 11.92
C TYR A 108 24.58 -45.58 10.87
N ALA A 109 23.45 -46.18 10.50
CA ALA A 109 22.51 -45.59 9.55
C ALA A 109 21.95 -44.25 10.07
N SER A 110 21.61 -44.17 11.36
CA SER A 110 21.10 -42.94 11.98
C SER A 110 22.16 -41.85 12.07
N SER A 111 23.40 -42.21 12.39
CA SER A 111 24.56 -41.30 12.43
C SER A 111 24.91 -40.79 11.04
N SER A 112 24.88 -41.64 10.01
CA SER A 112 25.14 -41.27 8.61
C SER A 112 24.13 -40.25 8.08
N ARG A 113 22.92 -40.18 8.64
CA ARG A 113 21.90 -39.17 8.30
C ARG A 113 22.12 -37.82 8.97
N LEU A 114 22.93 -37.72 10.02
CA LEU A 114 23.19 -36.45 10.71
C LEU A 114 23.95 -35.46 9.83
N THR A 115 24.92 -35.92 9.03
CA THR A 115 25.68 -35.06 8.11
C THR A 115 24.80 -34.39 7.04
N PRO A 116 24.00 -35.11 6.23
CA PRO A 116 23.13 -34.47 5.24
C PRO A 116 22.03 -33.61 5.88
N MET A 117 21.59 -33.94 7.10
CA MET A 117 20.67 -33.10 7.86
C MET A 117 21.31 -31.78 8.31
N ALA A 118 22.57 -31.83 8.75
CA ALA A 118 23.35 -30.64 9.08
C ALA A 118 23.60 -29.75 7.85
N ASP A 119 23.99 -30.33 6.71
CA ASP A 119 24.15 -29.55 5.47
C ASP A 119 22.84 -28.85 5.05
N SER A 120 21.72 -29.57 5.12
CA SER A 120 20.39 -29.01 4.83
C SER A 120 20.00 -27.88 5.80
N LEU A 121 20.34 -28.02 7.08
CA LEU A 121 20.16 -26.96 8.08
C LEU A 121 21.02 -25.75 7.76
N ARG A 122 22.31 -25.96 7.43
CA ARG A 122 23.23 -24.88 7.06
C ARG A 122 22.71 -24.08 5.87
N ASP A 123 22.25 -24.75 4.82
CA ASP A 123 21.70 -24.08 3.63
C ASP A 123 20.41 -23.31 3.96
N THR A 124 19.56 -23.89 4.81
CA THR A 124 18.33 -23.22 5.29
C THR A 124 18.65 -21.95 6.08
N TYR A 125 19.61 -22.00 7.01
CA TYR A 125 20.03 -20.83 7.79
C TYR A 125 20.77 -19.79 6.96
N ALA A 126 21.57 -20.21 5.97
CA ALA A 126 22.18 -19.28 5.02
C ALA A 126 21.09 -18.52 4.24
N SER A 127 20.08 -19.23 3.73
CA SER A 127 18.94 -18.61 3.04
C SER A 127 18.13 -17.70 3.97
N MET A 128 17.90 -18.11 5.22
CA MET A 128 17.18 -17.31 6.22
C MET A 128 17.93 -16.01 6.55
N THR A 129 19.25 -16.10 6.74
CA THR A 129 20.12 -14.94 6.98
C THR A 129 20.06 -13.95 5.81
N GLN A 130 20.17 -14.44 4.58
CA GLN A 130 20.08 -13.59 3.38
C GLN A 130 18.72 -12.90 3.29
N LYS A 131 17.61 -13.63 3.52
CA LYS A 131 16.25 -13.07 3.50
C LYS A 131 16.05 -12.03 4.59
N ALA A 132 16.57 -12.28 5.80
CA ALA A 132 16.51 -11.35 6.91
C ALA A 132 17.24 -10.04 6.58
N THR A 133 18.44 -10.12 5.98
CA THR A 133 19.18 -8.93 5.53
C THR A 133 18.41 -8.13 4.48
N ILE A 134 17.80 -8.80 3.49
CA ILE A 134 16.98 -8.12 2.47
C ILE A 134 15.75 -7.46 3.10
N GLN A 135 15.04 -8.16 3.99
CA GLN A 135 13.89 -7.61 4.70
C GLN A 135 14.27 -6.41 5.57
N HIS A 136 15.48 -6.38 6.13
CA HIS A 136 15.96 -5.25 6.94
C HIS A 136 16.13 -4.00 6.07
N ALA A 137 16.78 -4.14 4.91
CA ALA A 137 16.91 -3.04 3.94
C ALA A 137 15.54 -2.54 3.46
N HIS A 138 14.60 -3.44 3.16
CA HIS A 138 13.22 -3.04 2.82
C HIS A 138 12.50 -2.32 3.98
N GLY A 139 12.81 -2.67 5.23
CA GLY A 139 12.30 -1.95 6.40
C GLY A 139 12.79 -0.51 6.47
N GLU A 140 14.09 -0.27 6.21
CA GLU A 140 14.67 1.08 6.16
C GLU A 140 14.07 1.92 5.02
N ASP A 141 13.91 1.33 3.83
CA ASP A 141 13.27 1.99 2.68
C ASP A 141 11.83 2.39 3.01
N LEU A 142 11.07 1.48 3.63
CA LEU A 142 9.69 1.74 4.00
C LEU A 142 9.58 2.81 5.11
N ALA A 143 10.48 2.79 6.09
CA ALA A 143 10.55 3.83 7.12
C ALA A 143 10.83 5.21 6.52
N THR A 144 11.69 5.28 5.50
CA THR A 144 11.98 6.51 4.77
C THR A 144 10.75 7.00 4.00
N ALA A 145 10.04 6.09 3.31
CA ALA A 145 8.81 6.42 2.59
C ALA A 145 7.71 6.96 3.51
N ILE A 146 7.56 6.39 4.71
CA ILE A 146 6.60 6.88 5.71
C ILE A 146 6.99 8.26 6.24
N ASN A 147 8.28 8.50 6.53
CA ASN A 147 8.74 9.83 6.93
C ASN A 147 8.46 10.89 5.84
N HIS A 148 8.60 10.52 4.57
CA HIS A 148 8.22 11.38 3.46
C HIS A 148 6.70 11.63 3.44
N MET A 149 5.88 10.59 3.67
CA MET A 149 4.42 10.73 3.76
C MET A 149 3.99 11.66 4.90
N LEU A 150 4.61 11.56 6.08
CA LEU A 150 4.38 12.47 7.21
C LEU A 150 4.78 13.91 6.88
N THR A 151 5.83 14.10 6.09
CA THR A 151 6.26 15.44 5.64
C THR A 151 5.24 16.05 4.69
N VAL A 152 4.80 15.28 3.67
CA VAL A 152 3.74 15.70 2.74
C VAL A 152 2.44 16.02 3.47
N SER A 153 2.07 15.23 4.49
CA SER A 153 0.89 15.51 5.32
C SER A 153 0.98 16.87 6.03
N ARG A 154 2.15 17.24 6.57
CA ARG A 154 2.36 18.57 7.18
C ARG A 154 2.30 19.70 6.15
N GLU A 155 2.88 19.51 4.98
CA GLU A 155 2.82 20.49 3.89
C GLU A 155 1.39 20.68 3.37
N LEU A 156 0.57 19.62 3.38
CA LEU A 156 -0.85 19.69 3.05
C LEU A 156 -1.63 20.49 4.11
N ASP A 157 -1.36 20.31 5.40
CA ASP A 157 -1.96 21.12 6.46
C ASP A 157 -1.67 22.62 6.27
N ASP A 158 -0.41 22.99 6.03
CA ASP A 158 -0.02 24.38 5.74
C ASP A 158 -0.71 24.92 4.47
N SER A 159 -0.90 24.07 3.47
CA SER A 159 -1.60 24.43 2.23
C SER A 159 -3.10 24.64 2.47
N LEU A 160 -3.72 23.81 3.31
CA LEU A 160 -5.12 23.95 3.70
C LEU A 160 -5.36 25.25 4.47
N GLU A 161 -4.46 25.64 5.38
CA GLU A 161 -4.57 26.92 6.10
C GLU A 161 -4.57 28.11 5.13
N LYS A 162 -3.70 28.07 4.10
CA LYS A 162 -3.70 29.08 3.04
C LYS A 162 -5.01 29.07 2.25
N ILE A 163 -5.54 27.89 1.91
CA ILE A 163 -6.83 27.77 1.21
C ILE A 163 -7.95 28.38 2.04
N TYR A 164 -8.06 28.06 3.33
CA TYR A 164 -9.06 28.65 4.22
C TYR A 164 -8.97 30.17 4.26
N SER A 165 -7.77 30.72 4.41
CA SER A 165 -7.57 32.17 4.39
C SER A 165 -7.98 32.82 3.06
N SER A 166 -7.70 32.14 1.94
CA SER A 166 -8.04 32.63 0.61
C SER A 166 -9.55 32.58 0.35
N VAL A 167 -10.21 31.52 0.79
CA VAL A 167 -11.67 31.35 0.67
C VAL A 167 -12.40 32.37 1.53
N GLU A 168 -11.93 32.62 2.76
CA GLU A 168 -12.50 33.66 3.63
C GLU A 168 -12.37 35.05 2.98
N ASN A 169 -11.18 35.40 2.49
CA ASN A 169 -10.94 36.66 1.78
C ASN A 169 -11.82 36.79 0.52
N ALA A 170 -11.94 35.73 -0.27
CA ALA A 170 -12.81 35.70 -1.44
C ALA A 170 -14.29 35.87 -1.08
N THR A 171 -14.75 35.21 -0.01
CA THR A 171 -16.11 35.31 0.51
C THR A 171 -16.43 36.74 0.96
N GLN A 172 -15.50 37.39 1.66
CA GLN A 172 -15.63 38.80 2.03
C GLN A 172 -15.68 39.72 0.81
N ALA A 173 -14.83 39.47 -0.19
CA ALA A 173 -14.82 40.24 -1.44
C ALA A 173 -16.15 40.08 -2.20
N VAL A 174 -16.67 38.86 -2.33
CA VAL A 174 -17.98 38.56 -2.95
C VAL A 174 -19.11 39.28 -2.22
N LYS A 175 -19.13 39.23 -0.88
CA LYS A 175 -20.14 39.93 -0.08
C LYS A 175 -20.10 41.45 -0.29
N LYS A 176 -18.90 42.04 -0.39
CA LYS A 176 -18.73 43.46 -0.70
C LYS A 176 -19.22 43.78 -2.12
N THR A 177 -18.84 42.98 -3.10
CA THR A 177 -19.29 43.13 -4.51
C THR A 177 -20.80 43.07 -4.62
N ARG A 178 -21.48 42.18 -3.87
CA ARG A 178 -22.95 42.13 -3.82
C ARG A 178 -23.55 43.45 -3.33
N VAL A 179 -23.05 43.96 -2.20
CA VAL A 179 -23.50 45.25 -1.64
C VAL A 179 -23.27 46.41 -2.62
N ASP A 180 -22.13 46.45 -3.29
CA ASP A 180 -21.80 47.52 -4.24
C ASP A 180 -22.64 47.41 -5.53
N THR A 181 -22.98 46.19 -5.98
CA THR A 181 -23.89 45.95 -7.11
C THR A 181 -25.32 46.37 -6.79
N ASP A 182 -25.82 46.03 -5.60
CA ASP A 182 -27.16 46.46 -5.13
C ASP A 182 -27.28 47.99 -5.09
N LYS A 183 -26.24 48.68 -4.59
CA LYS A 183 -26.18 50.15 -4.59
C LYS A 183 -26.14 50.72 -6.02
N SER A 184 -25.44 50.07 -6.94
CA SER A 184 -25.39 50.47 -8.34
C SER A 184 -26.77 50.37 -8.98
N GLN A 185 -27.49 49.26 -8.76
CA GLN A 185 -28.85 49.07 -9.24
C GLN A 185 -29.80 50.15 -8.70
N GLN A 186 -29.74 50.46 -7.40
CA GLN A 186 -30.54 51.53 -6.81
C GLN A 186 -30.22 52.91 -7.42
N SER A 187 -28.95 53.17 -7.72
CA SER A 187 -28.51 54.42 -8.34
C SER A 187 -29.00 54.53 -9.78
N LEU A 188 -29.01 53.43 -10.54
CA LEU A 188 -29.54 53.37 -11.90
C LEU A 188 -31.06 53.56 -11.94
N MET A 189 -31.81 52.98 -11.00
CA MET A 189 -33.25 53.23 -10.88
C MET A 189 -33.56 54.70 -10.60
N THR A 190 -32.73 55.35 -9.76
CA THR A 190 -32.85 56.78 -9.49
C THR A 190 -32.52 57.61 -10.73
N LEU A 191 -31.49 57.22 -11.48
CA LEU A 191 -31.11 57.87 -12.73
C LEU A 191 -32.22 57.78 -13.78
N ALA A 192 -32.82 56.59 -13.97
CA ALA A 192 -33.95 56.40 -14.87
C ALA A 192 -35.13 57.31 -14.52
N SER A 193 -35.47 57.41 -13.23
CA SER A 193 -36.52 58.33 -12.73
C SER A 193 -36.20 59.80 -13.04
N ASN A 194 -34.94 60.22 -12.85
CA ASN A 194 -34.51 61.58 -13.15
C ASN A 194 -34.55 61.90 -14.66
N ILE A 195 -34.18 60.93 -15.51
CA ILE A 195 -34.27 61.05 -16.97
C ILE A 195 -35.73 61.19 -17.40
N GLN A 196 -36.62 60.35 -16.84
CA GLN A 196 -38.06 60.42 -17.09
C GLN A 196 -38.64 61.81 -16.75
N ALA A 197 -38.35 62.32 -15.54
CA ALA A 197 -38.80 63.64 -15.10
C ALA A 197 -38.24 64.78 -15.97
N THR A 198 -36.98 64.66 -16.41
CA THR A 198 -36.35 65.64 -17.31
C THR A 198 -37.01 65.62 -18.69
N SER A 199 -37.33 64.43 -19.20
CA SER A 199 -38.05 64.25 -20.47
C SER A 199 -39.43 64.91 -20.44
N GLU A 200 -40.19 64.73 -19.35
CA GLU A 200 -41.47 65.40 -19.14
C GLU A 200 -41.33 66.93 -19.16
N GLN A 201 -40.31 67.47 -18.48
CA GLN A 201 -40.08 68.93 -18.46
C GLN A 201 -39.71 69.49 -19.84
N ILE A 202 -38.95 68.75 -20.64
CA ILE A 202 -38.63 69.12 -22.03
C ILE A 202 -39.89 69.09 -22.90
N ALA A 203 -40.77 68.09 -22.72
CA ALA A 203 -42.04 68.01 -23.45
C ALA A 203 -42.97 69.19 -23.13
N ILE A 204 -42.99 69.65 -21.86
CA ILE A 204 -43.70 70.87 -21.46
C ILE A 204 -43.08 72.09 -22.16
N LEU A 205 -41.75 72.24 -22.14
CA LEU A 205 -41.07 73.38 -22.77
C LEU A 205 -41.30 73.43 -24.29
N LYS A 206 -41.39 72.28 -24.95
CA LYS A 206 -41.77 72.18 -26.36
C LYS A 206 -43.19 72.71 -26.58
N THR A 207 -44.14 72.27 -25.77
CA THR A 207 -45.55 72.72 -25.83
C THR A 207 -45.66 74.23 -25.62
N ASP A 208 -44.94 74.78 -24.63
CA ASP A 208 -44.91 76.22 -24.37
C ASP A 208 -44.30 77.00 -25.55
N SER A 209 -43.26 76.46 -26.18
CA SER A 209 -42.61 77.07 -27.35
C SER A 209 -43.55 77.07 -28.56
N ASP A 210 -44.32 76.00 -28.78
CA ASP A 210 -45.35 75.92 -29.83
C ASP A 210 -46.45 76.98 -29.60
N ALA A 211 -46.88 77.16 -28.34
CA ALA A 211 -47.85 78.19 -27.98
C ALA A 211 -47.32 79.62 -28.23
N ILE A 212 -46.06 79.89 -27.88
CA ILE A 212 -45.41 81.18 -28.18
C ILE A 212 -45.34 81.42 -29.69
N SER A 213 -45.00 80.39 -30.47
CA SER A 213 -44.94 80.50 -31.94
C SER A 213 -46.30 80.94 -32.53
N SER A 214 -47.39 80.34 -32.05
CA SER A 214 -48.75 80.73 -32.44
C SER A 214 -49.08 82.18 -32.08
N VAL A 215 -48.69 82.65 -30.90
CA VAL A 215 -48.88 84.07 -30.50
C VAL A 215 -48.09 85.01 -31.39
N ILE A 216 -46.85 84.66 -31.75
CA ILE A 216 -46.00 85.47 -32.64
C ILE A 216 -46.61 85.56 -34.04
N ASP A 217 -47.22 84.49 -34.55
CA ASP A 217 -47.93 84.52 -35.84
C ASP A 217 -49.11 85.49 -35.82
N VAL A 218 -49.87 85.54 -34.72
CA VAL A 218 -50.96 86.52 -34.54
C VAL A 218 -50.43 87.95 -34.47
N ILE A 219 -49.34 88.21 -33.74
CA ILE A 219 -48.75 89.56 -33.64
C ILE A 219 -48.22 90.01 -35.01
N ASN A 220 -47.59 89.11 -35.77
CA ASN A 220 -47.09 89.45 -37.09
C ASN A 220 -48.25 89.76 -38.06
N ALA A 221 -49.34 88.97 -38.01
CA ALA A 221 -50.55 89.28 -38.77
C ALA A 221 -51.17 90.63 -38.39
N ILE A 222 -51.19 91.00 -37.10
CA ILE A 222 -51.65 92.33 -36.64
C ILE A 222 -50.72 93.43 -37.15
N ALA A 223 -49.41 93.22 -37.13
CA ALA A 223 -48.43 94.19 -37.63
C ALA A 223 -48.60 94.42 -39.14
N ASP A 224 -48.77 93.36 -39.93
CA ASP A 224 -49.03 93.45 -41.37
C ASP A 224 -50.36 94.17 -41.66
N GLN A 225 -51.41 93.85 -40.91
CA GLN A 225 -52.71 94.53 -41.03
C GLN A 225 -52.62 96.02 -40.65
N THR A 226 -51.85 96.34 -39.60
CA THR A 226 -51.60 97.73 -39.17
C THR A 226 -50.80 98.51 -40.22
N ASN A 227 -49.80 97.86 -40.84
CA ASN A 227 -49.02 98.44 -41.93
C ASN A 227 -49.91 98.74 -43.15
N LEU A 228 -50.83 97.83 -43.51
CA LEU A 228 -51.81 98.06 -44.57
C LEU A 228 -52.80 99.19 -44.24
N LEU A 229 -53.30 99.25 -43.00
CA LEU A 229 -54.18 100.33 -42.54
C LEU A 229 -53.47 101.69 -42.58
N ALA A 230 -52.22 101.74 -42.11
CA ALA A 230 -51.40 102.94 -42.14
C ALA A 230 -51.11 103.40 -43.57
N LEU A 231 -50.85 102.48 -44.49
CA LEU A 231 -50.67 102.77 -45.91
C LEU A 231 -51.95 103.41 -46.51
N ASN A 232 -53.12 102.83 -46.24
CA ASN A 232 -54.40 103.38 -46.70
C ASN A 232 -54.65 104.78 -46.12
N ALA A 233 -54.31 104.99 -44.84
CA ALA A 233 -54.42 106.31 -44.20
C ALA A 233 -53.46 107.34 -44.81
N ALA A 234 -52.22 106.96 -45.13
CA ALA A 234 -51.25 107.82 -45.79
C ALA A 234 -51.72 108.23 -47.19
N ILE A 235 -52.31 107.30 -47.95
CA ILE A 235 -52.91 107.56 -49.27
C ILE A 235 -54.04 108.59 -49.13
N GLU A 236 -54.96 108.40 -48.18
CA GLU A 236 -56.10 109.31 -48.01
C GLU A 236 -55.68 110.68 -47.46
N ALA A 237 -54.66 110.72 -46.58
CA ALA A 237 -54.06 111.96 -46.12
C ALA A 237 -53.39 112.75 -47.25
N ALA A 238 -52.69 112.07 -48.18
CA ALA A 238 -52.16 112.69 -49.39
C ALA A 238 -53.28 113.23 -50.30
N ARG A 239 -54.41 112.52 -50.36
CA ARG A 239 -55.60 112.91 -51.14
C ARG A 239 -56.30 114.16 -50.60
N ALA A 240 -56.25 114.40 -49.28
CA ALA A 240 -56.79 115.59 -48.63
C ALA A 240 -55.91 116.85 -48.78
N GLY A 241 -54.73 116.75 -49.40
CA GLY A 241 -53.84 117.89 -49.67
C GLY A 241 -53.29 118.54 -48.40
N GLU A 242 -53.27 119.88 -48.33
CA GLU A 242 -52.73 120.63 -47.19
C GLU A 242 -53.46 120.33 -45.86
N GLN A 243 -54.76 120.01 -45.89
CA GLN A 243 -55.54 119.65 -44.70
C GLN A 243 -55.15 118.28 -44.12
N GLY A 244 -54.52 117.42 -44.93
CA GLY A 244 -54.11 116.06 -44.55
C GLY A 244 -52.68 115.94 -44.04
N ARG A 245 -51.86 117.01 -44.06
CA ARG A 245 -50.43 116.94 -43.71
C ARG A 245 -50.16 116.37 -42.31
N GLY A 246 -50.95 116.76 -41.31
CA GLY A 246 -50.83 116.23 -39.95
C GLY A 246 -51.15 114.73 -39.87
N PHE A 247 -52.17 114.27 -40.61
CA PHE A 247 -52.54 112.86 -40.69
C PHE A 247 -51.52 112.02 -41.46
N ALA A 248 -50.89 112.59 -42.50
CA ALA A 248 -49.85 111.90 -43.27
C ALA A 248 -48.63 111.56 -42.40
N VAL A 249 -48.19 112.48 -41.54
CA VAL A 249 -47.07 112.24 -40.60
C VAL A 249 -47.41 111.14 -39.60
N VAL A 250 -48.63 111.14 -39.07
CA VAL A 250 -49.07 110.07 -38.15
C VAL A 250 -49.15 108.72 -38.86
N ALA A 251 -49.67 108.69 -40.09
CA ALA A 251 -49.76 107.46 -40.89
C ALA A 251 -48.38 106.87 -41.20
N ASP A 252 -47.39 107.69 -41.56
CA ASP A 252 -46.00 107.23 -41.78
C ASP A 252 -45.34 106.72 -40.48
N GLU A 253 -45.60 107.37 -39.34
CA GLU A 253 -45.09 106.91 -38.03
C GLU A 253 -45.71 105.55 -37.63
N VAL A 254 -47.02 105.38 -37.82
CA VAL A 254 -47.70 104.10 -37.58
C VAL A 254 -47.18 103.02 -38.53
N ARG A 255 -46.91 103.36 -39.80
CA ARG A 255 -46.33 102.43 -40.78
C ARG A 255 -44.93 101.98 -40.37
N SER A 256 -44.09 102.92 -39.95
CA SER A 256 -42.74 102.65 -39.42
C SER A 256 -42.80 101.75 -38.18
N LEU A 257 -43.72 102.02 -37.26
CA LEU A 257 -43.90 101.22 -36.05
C LEU A 257 -44.37 99.79 -36.39
N ALA A 258 -45.30 99.63 -37.33
CA ALA A 258 -45.77 98.33 -37.79
C ALA A 258 -44.64 97.52 -38.46
N ALA A 259 -43.81 98.16 -39.29
CA ALA A 259 -42.65 97.51 -39.91
C ALA A 259 -41.62 97.06 -38.86
N ARG A 260 -41.33 97.91 -37.85
CA ARG A 260 -40.46 97.54 -36.72
C ARG A 260 -41.02 96.37 -35.92
N THR A 261 -42.33 96.33 -35.66
CA THR A 261 -42.99 95.21 -34.97
C THR A 261 -42.90 93.91 -35.78
N SER A 262 -43.11 93.95 -37.10
CA SER A 262 -42.96 92.79 -37.98
C SER A 262 -41.50 92.26 -37.99
N GLN A 263 -40.52 93.17 -38.02
CA GLN A 263 -39.10 92.78 -37.92
C GLN A 263 -38.79 92.12 -36.56
N SER A 264 -39.22 92.71 -35.44
CA SER A 264 -38.98 92.13 -34.12
C SER A 264 -39.70 90.80 -33.92
N THR A 265 -40.93 90.63 -34.43
CA THR A 265 -41.63 89.34 -34.38
C THR A 265 -40.92 88.27 -35.21
N GLN A 266 -40.32 88.62 -36.35
CA GLN A 266 -39.50 87.68 -37.13
C GLN A 266 -38.23 87.25 -36.37
N GLU A 267 -37.57 88.16 -35.67
CA GLU A 267 -36.42 87.84 -34.81
C GLU A 267 -36.82 86.89 -33.67
N VAL A 268 -37.97 87.15 -33.01
CA VAL A 268 -38.50 86.26 -31.97
C VAL A 268 -38.88 84.90 -32.53
N ARG A 269 -39.53 84.83 -33.70
CA ARG A 269 -39.85 83.57 -34.39
C ARG A 269 -38.59 82.73 -34.63
N ASN A 270 -37.51 83.36 -35.09
CA ASN A 270 -36.23 82.67 -35.29
C ASN A 270 -35.64 82.14 -33.97
N MET A 271 -35.81 82.85 -32.84
CA MET A 271 -35.39 82.37 -31.53
C MET A 271 -36.24 81.18 -31.05
N VAL A 272 -37.56 81.25 -31.20
CA VAL A 272 -38.49 80.17 -30.84
C VAL A 272 -38.19 78.89 -31.64
N ASN A 273 -37.95 79.02 -32.96
CA ASN A 273 -37.57 77.89 -33.79
C ASN A 273 -36.26 77.22 -33.32
N LYS A 274 -35.29 77.99 -32.84
CA LYS A 274 -34.05 77.44 -32.25
C LYS A 274 -34.32 76.71 -30.94
N ILE A 275 -35.23 77.22 -30.10
CA ILE A 275 -35.64 76.58 -28.85
C ILE A 275 -36.36 75.24 -29.14
N GLN A 276 -37.27 75.22 -30.11
CA GLN A 276 -37.96 74.00 -30.55
C GLN A 276 -36.97 72.95 -31.07
N ALA A 277 -36.05 73.34 -31.96
CA ALA A 277 -35.03 72.42 -32.45
C ALA A 277 -34.12 71.89 -31.33
N GLY A 278 -33.77 72.74 -30.36
CA GLY A 278 -32.99 72.36 -29.18
C GLY A 278 -33.72 71.39 -28.26
N THR A 279 -35.01 71.62 -28.02
CA THR A 279 -35.86 70.75 -27.18
C THR A 279 -36.12 69.39 -27.84
N ASP A 280 -36.33 69.34 -29.15
CA ASP A 280 -36.46 68.08 -29.90
C ASP A 280 -35.19 67.23 -29.82
N SER A 281 -34.03 67.86 -30.00
CA SER A 281 -32.73 67.20 -29.85
C SER A 281 -32.52 66.68 -28.42
N ALA A 282 -32.85 67.49 -27.41
CA ALA A 282 -32.72 67.09 -26.01
C ALA A 282 -33.67 65.93 -25.65
N HIS A 283 -34.90 65.93 -26.16
CA HIS A 283 -35.85 64.84 -25.97
C HIS A 283 -35.35 63.52 -26.59
N ALA A 284 -34.81 63.56 -27.82
CA ALA A 284 -34.23 62.38 -28.45
C ALA A 284 -33.06 61.79 -27.63
N LEU A 285 -32.18 62.65 -27.10
CA LEU A 285 -31.10 62.22 -26.21
C LEU A 285 -31.61 61.61 -24.90
N MET A 286 -32.69 62.14 -24.33
CA MET A 286 -33.30 61.56 -23.12
C MET A 286 -33.87 60.17 -23.38
N LEU A 287 -34.52 59.93 -24.53
CA LEU A 287 -35.01 58.60 -24.90
C LEU A 287 -33.87 57.58 -25.03
N THR A 288 -32.78 57.94 -25.72
CA THR A 288 -31.61 57.06 -25.83
C THR A 288 -30.96 56.81 -24.45
N ALA A 289 -30.89 57.84 -23.59
CA ALA A 289 -30.35 57.67 -22.24
C ALA A 289 -31.19 56.72 -21.38
N LEU A 290 -32.52 56.73 -21.55
CA LEU A 290 -33.42 55.79 -20.86
C LEU A 290 -33.17 54.34 -21.33
N GLU A 291 -33.07 54.11 -22.64
CA GLU A 291 -32.79 52.79 -23.21
C GLU A 291 -31.44 52.21 -22.75
N GLU A 292 -30.39 53.04 -22.73
CA GLU A 292 -29.07 52.63 -22.21
C GLU A 292 -29.10 52.36 -20.70
N THR A 293 -29.92 53.10 -19.94
CA THR A 293 -30.08 52.86 -18.50
C THR A 293 -30.77 51.51 -18.25
N ASP A 294 -31.84 51.19 -18.97
CA ASP A 294 -32.55 49.90 -18.87
C ASP A 294 -31.65 48.72 -19.22
N LYS A 295 -30.83 48.87 -20.26
CA LYS A 295 -29.83 47.86 -20.65
C LYS A 295 -28.78 47.67 -19.55
N THR A 296 -28.34 48.75 -18.92
CA THR A 296 -27.37 48.70 -17.82
C THR A 296 -27.96 48.04 -16.58
N VAL A 297 -29.24 48.28 -16.26
CA VAL A 297 -29.96 47.56 -15.19
C VAL A 297 -29.98 46.05 -15.46
N SER A 298 -30.32 45.65 -16.68
CA SER A 298 -30.34 44.22 -17.07
C SER A 298 -28.96 43.56 -16.94
N LEU A 299 -27.89 44.26 -17.30
CA LEU A 299 -26.51 43.79 -17.12
C LEU A 299 -26.11 43.69 -15.64
N SER A 300 -26.57 44.62 -14.81
CA SER A 300 -26.36 44.58 -13.37
C SER A 300 -27.05 43.37 -12.73
N GLU A 301 -28.29 43.05 -13.13
CA GLU A 301 -29.00 41.86 -12.66
C GLU A 301 -28.31 40.55 -13.06
N ALA A 302 -27.79 40.48 -14.30
CA ALA A 302 -26.98 39.34 -14.73
C ALA A 302 -25.70 39.22 -13.89
N SER A 303 -25.03 40.33 -13.58
CA SER A 303 -23.84 40.36 -12.74
C SER A 303 -24.13 39.85 -11.32
N THR A 304 -25.28 40.21 -10.73
CA THR A 304 -25.71 39.69 -9.42
C THR A 304 -25.83 38.16 -9.43
N LYS A 305 -26.39 37.57 -10.49
CA LYS A 305 -26.50 36.10 -10.62
C LYS A 305 -25.13 35.41 -10.72
N GLU A 306 -24.16 36.04 -11.39
CA GLU A 306 -22.79 35.52 -11.45
C GLU A 306 -22.11 35.60 -10.07
N VAL A 307 -22.33 36.69 -9.33
CA VAL A 307 -21.84 36.83 -7.95
C VAL A 307 -22.42 35.75 -7.03
N ASP A 308 -23.71 35.42 -7.17
CA ASP A 308 -24.34 34.31 -6.42
C ASP A 308 -23.72 32.94 -6.75
N GLN A 309 -23.36 32.70 -8.02
CA GLN A 309 -22.67 31.47 -8.42
C GLN A 309 -21.27 31.40 -7.78
N ILE A 310 -20.53 32.51 -7.75
CA ILE A 310 -19.22 32.57 -7.10
C ILE A 310 -19.35 32.33 -5.59
N GLU A 311 -20.36 32.88 -4.93
CA GLU A 311 -20.60 32.64 -3.49
C GLU A 311 -20.81 31.15 -3.20
N ARG A 312 -21.62 30.46 -4.03
CA ARG A 312 -21.82 29.00 -3.90
C ARG A 312 -20.53 28.22 -4.12
N ALA A 313 -19.76 28.57 -5.16
CA ALA A 313 -18.48 27.93 -5.42
C ALA A 313 -17.51 28.08 -4.23
N MET A 314 -17.51 29.24 -3.54
CA MET A 314 -16.69 29.43 -2.33
C MET A 314 -17.14 28.54 -1.17
N ILE A 315 -18.45 28.36 -0.99
CA ILE A 315 -19.01 27.43 0.02
C ILE A 315 -18.55 25.99 -0.28
N ASP A 316 -18.62 25.57 -1.55
CA ASP A 316 -18.21 24.23 -1.96
C ASP A 316 -16.69 24.00 -1.77
N ILE A 317 -15.86 25.00 -2.11
CA ILE A 317 -14.42 24.94 -1.86
C ILE A 317 -14.13 24.84 -0.36
N ASN A 318 -14.86 25.57 0.48
CA ASN A 318 -14.69 25.49 1.94
C ASN A 318 -15.03 24.08 2.46
N ALA A 319 -16.15 23.50 2.01
CA ALA A 319 -16.56 22.14 2.37
C ALA A 319 -15.54 21.09 1.90
N MET A 320 -15.04 21.23 0.67
CA MET A 320 -13.97 20.36 0.15
C MET A 320 -12.69 20.48 0.99
N SER A 321 -12.31 21.69 1.38
CA SER A 321 -11.13 21.93 2.22
C SER A 321 -11.24 21.20 3.57
N HIS A 322 -12.42 21.22 4.18
CA HIS A 322 -12.69 20.43 5.39
C HIS A 322 -12.53 18.93 5.15
N SER A 323 -13.08 18.40 4.05
CA SER A 323 -12.92 16.97 3.73
C SER A 323 -11.47 16.57 3.50
N ILE A 324 -10.67 17.43 2.84
CA ILE A 324 -9.24 17.18 2.64
C ILE A 324 -8.51 17.20 4.00
N HIS A 325 -8.86 18.12 4.90
CA HIS A 325 -8.29 18.14 6.25
C HIS A 325 -8.54 16.83 7.00
N ASP A 326 -9.77 16.29 6.95
CA ASP A 326 -10.10 15.01 7.58
C ASP A 326 -9.28 13.86 6.97
N GLN A 327 -9.10 13.86 5.64
CA GLN A 327 -8.28 12.86 4.93
C GLN A 327 -6.80 12.94 5.33
N VAL A 328 -6.24 14.16 5.47
CA VAL A 328 -4.86 14.38 5.92
C VAL A 328 -4.69 13.91 7.36
N SER A 329 -5.64 14.19 8.24
CA SER A 329 -5.66 13.69 9.62
C SER A 329 -5.64 12.15 9.67
N GLN A 330 -6.50 11.51 8.88
CA GLN A 330 -6.53 10.05 8.77
C GLN A 330 -5.21 9.48 8.20
N GLN A 331 -4.64 10.13 7.18
CA GLN A 331 -3.38 9.72 6.59
C GLN A 331 -2.23 9.78 7.59
N LYS A 332 -2.22 10.77 8.48
CA LYS A 332 -1.25 10.88 9.57
C LYS A 332 -1.36 9.70 10.54
N THR A 333 -2.58 9.35 10.97
CA THR A 333 -2.81 8.19 11.84
C THR A 333 -2.32 6.89 11.20
N VAL A 334 -2.66 6.67 9.92
CA VAL A 334 -2.21 5.46 9.19
C VAL A 334 -0.69 5.45 9.03
N SER A 335 -0.06 6.61 8.83
CA SER A 335 1.40 6.72 8.73
C SER A 335 2.07 6.38 10.06
N ASP A 336 1.53 6.87 11.19
CA ASP A 336 2.05 6.56 12.54
C ASP A 336 1.91 5.06 12.86
N GLU A 337 0.77 4.43 12.53
CA GLU A 337 0.56 2.99 12.70
C GLU A 337 1.51 2.16 11.83
N ALA A 338 1.72 2.58 10.58
CA ALA A 338 2.64 1.93 9.68
C ALA A 338 4.10 2.10 10.14
N GLN A 339 4.48 3.24 10.72
CA GLN A 339 5.79 3.42 11.33
C GLN A 339 6.03 2.45 12.48
N SER A 340 5.08 2.32 13.41
CA SER A 340 5.18 1.38 14.52
C SER A 340 5.26 -0.08 14.05
N SER A 341 4.53 -0.42 12.98
CA SER A 341 4.58 -1.75 12.36
C SER A 341 5.96 -2.05 11.75
N ILE A 342 6.63 -1.06 11.17
CA ILE A 342 7.99 -1.22 10.63
C ILE A 342 9.01 -1.39 11.74
N GLU A 343 8.92 -0.59 12.80
CA GLU A 343 9.80 -0.72 13.97
C GLU A 343 9.71 -2.15 14.54
N SER A 344 8.49 -2.68 14.67
CA SER A 344 8.24 -4.06 15.08
C SER A 344 8.81 -5.08 14.08
N MET A 345 8.69 -4.82 12.78
CA MET A 345 9.26 -5.69 11.73
C MET A 345 10.78 -5.73 11.81
N VAL A 346 11.43 -4.58 12.00
CA VAL A 346 12.89 -4.47 12.12
C VAL A 346 13.38 -5.22 13.37
N GLU A 347 12.67 -5.10 14.49
CA GLU A 347 12.97 -5.85 15.73
C GLU A 347 12.86 -7.36 15.51
N LEU A 348 11.73 -7.85 14.99
CA LEU A 348 11.53 -9.27 14.68
C LEU A 348 12.60 -9.83 13.73
N ASN A 349 13.04 -9.01 12.78
CA ASN A 349 14.05 -9.40 11.81
C ASN A 349 15.46 -9.44 12.41
N SER A 350 15.76 -8.54 13.35
CA SER A 350 16.97 -8.60 14.18
C SER A 350 17.01 -9.90 15.01
N ASP A 351 15.88 -10.27 15.63
CA ASP A 351 15.77 -11.52 16.37
C ASP A 351 15.95 -12.75 15.47
N ALA A 352 15.34 -12.75 14.28
CA ALA A 352 15.52 -13.82 13.30
C ALA A 352 16.98 -13.96 12.85
N LEU A 353 17.69 -12.84 12.64
CA LEU A 353 19.11 -12.83 12.28
C LEU A 353 19.97 -13.42 13.40
N SER A 354 19.69 -13.04 14.65
CA SER A 354 20.37 -13.58 15.83
C SER A 354 20.16 -15.09 15.98
N ALA A 355 18.90 -15.54 15.88
CA ALA A 355 18.53 -16.95 15.96
C ALA A 355 19.18 -17.78 14.83
N SER A 356 19.20 -17.25 13.60
CA SER A 356 19.87 -17.86 12.45
C SER A 356 21.35 -18.10 12.73
N LYS A 357 22.04 -17.09 13.30
CA LYS A 357 23.46 -17.17 13.63
C LYS A 357 23.75 -18.21 14.71
N ILE A 358 22.92 -18.28 15.75
CA ILE A 358 23.03 -19.29 16.80
C ILE A 358 22.86 -20.68 16.21
N GLN A 359 21.86 -20.90 15.34
CA GLN A 359 21.59 -22.25 14.87
C GLN A 359 22.53 -22.74 13.76
N ALA A 360 23.16 -21.82 13.04
CA ALA A 360 24.30 -22.17 12.19
C ALA A 360 25.43 -22.86 13.01
N VAL A 361 25.63 -22.48 14.28
CA VAL A 361 26.58 -23.15 15.19
C VAL A 361 26.11 -24.57 15.52
N SER A 362 24.82 -24.78 15.81
CA SER A 362 24.28 -26.11 16.10
C SER A 362 24.43 -27.09 14.92
N SER A 363 24.40 -26.59 13.69
CA SER A 363 24.72 -27.41 12.50
C SER A 363 26.16 -27.96 12.56
N SER A 364 27.12 -27.15 13.03
CA SER A 364 28.50 -27.60 13.23
C SER A 364 28.59 -28.65 14.34
N ASP A 365 27.81 -28.49 15.41
CA ASP A 365 27.77 -29.45 16.52
C ASP A 365 27.23 -30.81 16.07
N LEU A 366 26.22 -30.84 15.19
CA LEU A 366 25.70 -32.08 14.61
C LEU A 366 26.75 -32.81 13.76
N ILE A 367 27.55 -32.08 12.97
CA ILE A 367 28.65 -32.67 12.19
C ILE A 367 29.70 -33.27 13.12
N ASN A 368 30.09 -32.55 14.18
CA ASN A 368 31.05 -33.03 15.17
C ASN A 368 30.52 -34.25 15.93
N LEU A 369 29.25 -34.26 16.29
CA LEU A 369 28.60 -35.39 16.96
C LEU A 369 28.53 -36.62 16.03
N ALA A 370 28.18 -36.42 14.76
CA ALA A 370 28.18 -37.47 13.75
C ALA A 370 29.57 -38.08 13.58
N ALA A 371 30.61 -37.25 13.48
CA ALA A 371 32.00 -37.69 13.39
C ALA A 371 32.43 -38.49 14.63
N CYS A 372 32.07 -38.03 15.84
CA CYS A 372 32.37 -38.72 17.09
C CYS A 372 31.68 -40.09 17.17
N ILE A 373 30.39 -40.17 16.81
CA ILE A 373 29.67 -41.45 16.76
C ILE A 373 30.31 -42.38 15.73
N HIS A 374 30.66 -41.87 14.55
CA HIS A 374 31.33 -42.65 13.51
C HIS A 374 32.68 -43.21 14.00
N GLU A 375 33.49 -42.40 14.69
CA GLU A 375 34.74 -42.84 15.31
C GLU A 375 34.51 -43.97 16.32
N LYS A 376 33.53 -43.84 17.22
CA LYS A 376 33.24 -44.89 18.22
C LYS A 376 32.67 -46.16 17.59
N LEU A 377 31.85 -46.03 16.55
CA LEU A 377 31.35 -47.19 15.80
C LEU A 377 32.44 -47.88 15.00
N SER A 378 33.49 -47.17 14.56
CA SER A 378 34.62 -47.75 13.83
C SER A 378 35.45 -48.75 14.65
N MET A 379 35.28 -48.75 15.99
CA MET A 379 35.86 -49.75 16.88
C MET A 379 35.19 -51.13 16.75
N PHE A 380 34.01 -51.21 16.11
CA PHE A 380 33.28 -52.45 15.87
C PHE A 380 33.34 -52.86 14.41
N THR A 381 33.69 -54.11 14.15
CA THR A 381 33.64 -54.71 12.80
C THR A 381 32.29 -55.41 12.66
N ALA A 382 31.40 -54.84 11.85
CA ALA A 382 30.04 -55.33 11.58
C ALA A 382 29.72 -55.19 10.07
N GLU A 383 28.75 -55.95 9.56
CA GLU A 383 28.28 -55.80 8.18
C GLU A 383 27.65 -54.41 7.99
N ARG A 384 28.31 -53.54 7.20
CA ARG A 384 27.92 -52.13 7.06
C ARG A 384 26.65 -52.02 6.22
N PRO A 385 25.52 -51.52 6.75
CA PRO A 385 24.38 -51.19 5.89
C PRO A 385 24.76 -50.06 4.93
N HIS A 386 24.22 -50.08 3.72
CA HIS A 386 24.40 -48.98 2.77
C HIS A 386 23.93 -47.66 3.41
N PRO A 387 24.75 -46.59 3.40
CA PRO A 387 24.34 -45.31 3.95
C PRO A 387 23.14 -44.78 3.17
N ASP A 388 22.04 -44.53 3.88
CA ASP A 388 20.88 -43.82 3.34
C ASP A 388 21.24 -42.33 3.21
N MET A 389 21.71 -41.97 2.02
CA MET A 389 22.07 -40.60 1.64
C MET A 389 20.87 -39.84 1.05
N SER A 390 19.65 -40.36 1.19
CA SER A 390 18.48 -39.67 0.62
C SER A 390 18.24 -38.34 1.35
N HIS A 391 18.21 -37.25 0.58
CA HIS A 391 17.73 -35.97 1.10
C HIS A 391 16.23 -36.08 1.37
N ARG A 392 15.76 -35.56 2.52
CA ARG A 392 14.34 -35.36 2.75
C ARG A 392 13.81 -34.40 1.68
N THR A 393 13.07 -34.93 0.72
CA THR A 393 12.26 -34.12 -0.19
C THR A 393 10.95 -33.81 0.51
N ASP A 394 10.67 -32.53 0.73
CA ASP A 394 9.37 -32.10 1.23
C ASP A 394 8.34 -32.24 0.10
N THR A 395 7.58 -33.34 0.12
CA THR A 395 6.49 -33.58 -0.84
C THR A 395 5.21 -32.82 -0.49
N SER A 396 5.16 -32.06 0.62
CA SER A 396 3.95 -31.34 1.03
C SER A 396 3.57 -30.20 0.06
N ARG A 397 4.55 -29.60 -0.63
CA ARG A 397 4.31 -28.57 -1.65
C ARG A 397 3.72 -29.09 -2.96
N TYR A 398 3.79 -30.40 -3.23
CA TYR A 398 3.24 -30.97 -4.47
C TYR A 398 1.77 -31.40 -4.34
N ASN A 399 1.29 -31.62 -3.11
CA ASN A 399 -0.08 -32.11 -2.86
C ASN A 399 -1.16 -31.04 -2.74
N SER A 400 -0.83 -29.74 -2.79
CA SER A 400 -1.84 -28.68 -2.70
C SER A 400 -2.47 -28.26 -4.04
N ASN A 401 -2.04 -28.85 -5.17
CA ASN A 401 -2.52 -28.47 -6.51
C ASN A 401 -3.36 -29.54 -7.24
N VAL A 402 -3.74 -30.64 -6.59
CA VAL A 402 -4.42 -31.76 -7.28
C VAL A 402 -5.95 -31.83 -7.03
N ASP A 403 -6.50 -31.15 -6.02
CA ASP A 403 -7.92 -31.32 -5.63
C ASP A 403 -8.85 -30.09 -5.78
N THR A 404 -8.61 -29.19 -6.75
CA THR A 404 -9.57 -28.07 -7.02
C THR A 404 -10.22 -28.06 -8.40
N ASN A 405 -9.94 -29.01 -9.29
CA ASN A 405 -10.53 -29.04 -10.64
C ASN A 405 -11.55 -30.17 -10.89
N ALA A 406 -12.34 -30.53 -9.88
CA ALA A 406 -13.36 -31.57 -10.01
C ALA A 406 -14.76 -31.13 -9.54
N VAL A 407 -15.25 -29.94 -9.91
CA VAL A 407 -16.70 -29.68 -9.94
C VAL A 407 -17.09 -28.79 -11.13
N SER A 408 -17.95 -29.36 -11.99
CA SER A 408 -18.84 -28.72 -12.96
C SER A 408 -18.26 -28.12 -14.24
N ASN A 409 -18.07 -29.00 -15.24
CA ASN A 409 -18.21 -28.60 -16.64
C ASN A 409 -19.41 -29.35 -17.24
N LYS A 410 -20.52 -28.63 -17.49
CA LYS A 410 -21.61 -29.05 -18.39
C LYS A 410 -21.63 -28.08 -19.58
N PRO A 411 -21.86 -28.56 -20.82
CA PRO A 411 -21.59 -27.77 -22.01
C PRO A 411 -22.82 -26.95 -22.43
N HIS A 412 -22.62 -25.68 -22.76
CA HIS A 412 -23.50 -24.96 -23.67
C HIS A 412 -22.66 -24.29 -24.77
N SER A 413 -23.06 -24.61 -25.99
CA SER A 413 -22.53 -24.21 -27.29
C SER A 413 -22.78 -22.72 -27.62
N PRO A 414 -22.12 -22.16 -28.66
CA PRO A 414 -21.77 -20.75 -28.75
C PRO A 414 -22.78 -19.92 -29.53
N GLN A 415 -22.92 -18.65 -29.14
CA GLN A 415 -23.32 -17.59 -30.07
C GLN A 415 -22.27 -16.49 -30.03
N ALA A 416 -21.66 -16.28 -31.19
CA ALA A 416 -20.89 -15.11 -31.52
C ALA A 416 -21.82 -13.92 -31.71
N GLU A 417 -21.42 -12.76 -31.18
CA GLU A 417 -21.72 -11.48 -31.83
C GLU A 417 -20.62 -10.48 -31.49
N GLU A 418 -20.02 -9.96 -32.57
CA GLU A 418 -19.07 -8.85 -32.63
C GLU A 418 -19.63 -7.57 -31.99
N HIS A 419 -18.75 -6.79 -31.37
CA HIS A 419 -18.58 -5.33 -31.53
C HIS A 419 -17.51 -4.88 -30.52
N SER A 420 -16.28 -4.62 -30.98
CA SER A 420 -15.78 -3.29 -31.39
C SER A 420 -15.16 -2.46 -30.23
N LYS A 421 -13.83 -2.34 -30.31
CA LYS A 421 -12.97 -1.19 -29.96
C LYS A 421 -12.94 -0.71 -28.50
N LEU A 422 -11.74 -0.79 -27.92
CA LEU A 422 -10.98 0.30 -27.26
C LEU A 422 -9.62 -0.36 -26.94
N GLY A 423 -8.46 0.09 -27.42
CA GLY A 423 -7.94 1.44 -27.38
C GLY A 423 -6.74 1.40 -26.44
N ASP A 424 -5.53 1.33 -27.01
CA ASP A 424 -4.25 1.40 -26.30
C ASP A 424 -4.21 2.61 -25.37
N ILE A 425 -3.75 2.43 -24.14
CA ILE A 425 -3.31 3.52 -23.26
C ILE A 425 -1.92 3.19 -22.76
N GLU A 426 -1.00 4.05 -23.21
CA GLU A 426 0.40 4.16 -22.81
C GLU A 426 0.54 4.35 -21.29
N LEU A 427 1.54 3.71 -20.71
CA LEU A 427 2.08 4.06 -19.39
C LEU A 427 2.77 5.42 -19.47
N PHE A 428 2.36 6.34 -18.59
CA PHE A 428 3.28 7.29 -17.96
C PHE A 428 3.74 6.72 -16.63
#